data_AF-A0A2W1Z0D9-F1
#
_entry.id   AF-A0A2W1Z0D9-F1
#
_cell.length_a   1.000
_cell.length_b   1.000
_cell.length_c   1.000
_cell.angle_alpha   90.00
_cell.angle_beta   90.00
_cell.angle_gamma   90.00
#
_symmetry.space_group_name_H-M   'P 1'
#
loop_
_entity.id
_entity.type
_entity.pdbx_description
1 polymer ?
#
loop_
_entity_poly.entity_id
_entity_poly.type
_entity_poly.pdbx_seq_one_letter_code
_entity_poly.pdbx_strand_id
1 'polypeptide(L)' 'MLHEATLGDRIVVRARRGSGAQDALGVLTARTDDSVTIETRRGAVEVLLADVVAAKHVPPPPAPRPRGR' A
#
# COMPACT_ATOMS: atom_id res chain seq x y z
N MET A 1 -11.01 -1.64 4.37
CA MET A 1 -11.19 -1.26 2.95
C MET A 1 -10.32 -0.04 2.65
N LEU A 2 -9.90 0.21 1.40
CA LEU A 2 -8.96 1.32 1.06
C LEU A 2 -9.46 2.69 1.53
N HIS A 3 -10.78 2.85 1.64
CA HIS A 3 -11.40 4.09 2.10
C HIS A 3 -11.13 4.46 3.56
N GLU A 4 -10.72 3.50 4.40
CA GLU A 4 -10.39 3.70 5.82
C GLU A 4 -8.91 4.07 6.03
N ALA A 5 -8.06 3.90 5.01
CA ALA A 5 -6.64 4.24 5.11
C ALA A 5 -6.45 5.75 5.05
N THR A 6 -5.69 6.27 6.00
CA THR A 6 -5.26 7.67 6.05
C THR A 6 -3.94 7.90 5.33
N LEU A 7 -3.71 9.12 4.86
CA LEU A 7 -2.40 9.51 4.33
C LEU A 7 -1.35 9.34 5.44
N GLY A 8 -0.25 8.67 5.12
CA GLY A 8 0.78 8.26 6.08
C GLY A 8 0.67 6.81 6.54
N ASP A 9 -0.45 6.13 6.28
CA ASP A 9 -0.60 4.74 6.65
C ASP A 9 0.21 3.80 5.75
N ARG A 10 0.73 2.74 6.36
CA ARG A 10 1.37 1.67 5.62
C ARG A 10 0.29 0.74 5.07
N ILE A 11 0.18 0.68 3.75
CA ILE A 11 -0.82 -0.15 3.07
C ILE A 11 -0.17 -1.05 2.03
N VAL A 12 -0.86 -2.14 1.71
CA VAL A 12 -0.59 -2.94 0.52
C VAL A 12 -1.78 -2.80 -0.42
N VAL A 13 -1.50 -2.49 -1.68
CA VAL A 13 -2.49 -2.41 -2.76
C VAL A 13 -2.07 -3.35 -3.86
N ARG A 14 -2.97 -4.27 -4.20
CA ARG A 14 -2.84 -5.15 -5.36
C ARG A 14 -3.55 -4.52 -6.53
N ALA A 15 -2.83 -4.23 -7.59
CA ALA A 15 -3.34 -3.64 -8.82
C ALA A 15 -3.23 -4.61 -10.00
N ARG A 16 -4.14 -4.53 -10.96
CA ARG A 16 -3.99 -5.20 -12.25
C ARG A 16 -2.93 -4.50 -13.09
N ARG A 17 -2.11 -5.28 -13.81
CA ARG A 17 -1.18 -4.77 -14.81
C ARG A 17 -1.07 -5.75 -15.97
N GLY A 18 -1.66 -5.39 -17.10
CA GLY A 18 -1.73 -6.27 -18.27
C GLY A 18 -2.44 -7.58 -17.94
N SER A 19 -1.80 -8.71 -18.26
CA SER A 19 -2.32 -10.05 -17.93
C SER A 19 -2.03 -10.50 -16.49
N GLY A 20 -1.40 -9.65 -15.66
CA GLY A 20 -0.98 -9.99 -14.30
C GLY A 20 -1.51 -9.03 -13.24
N ALA A 21 -1.05 -9.24 -12.01
CA ALA A 21 -1.26 -8.32 -10.90
C ALA A 21 0.07 -7.96 -10.24
N GLN A 22 0.17 -6.74 -9.72
CA GLN A 22 1.33 -6.25 -8.99
C GLN A 22 0.89 -5.77 -7.61
N ASP A 23 1.71 -6.05 -6.61
CA ASP A 23 1.50 -5.59 -5.24
C ASP A 23 2.41 -4.39 -4.95
N ALA A 24 1.80 -3.25 -4.60
CA ALA A 24 2.48 -2.05 -4.12
C ALA A 24 2.35 -1.98 -2.59
N LEU A 25 3.47 -2.18 -1.89
CA LEU A 25 3.56 -2.05 -0.43
C LEU A 25 4.34 -0.80 -0.09
N GLY A 26 3.71 0.12 0.63
CA GLY A 26 4.35 1.38 1.00
C GLY A 26 3.45 2.27 1.86
N VAL A 27 3.79 3.54 1.90
CA VAL A 27 3.04 4.56 2.62
C VAL A 27 2.08 5.24 1.65
N LEU A 28 0.80 5.37 2.02
CA LEU A 28 -0.15 6.14 1.24
C LEU A 28 0.19 7.63 1.33
N THR A 29 0.63 8.25 0.22
CA THR A 29 1.05 9.67 0.22
C THR A 29 0.05 10.58 -0.48
N ALA A 30 -0.71 10.06 -1.44
CA ALA A 30 -1.81 10.79 -2.04
C ALA A 30 -2.99 9.86 -2.32
N ARG A 31 -4.19 10.43 -2.26
CA ARG A 31 -5.44 9.79 -2.64
C ARG A 31 -6.30 10.81 -3.35
N THR A 32 -6.70 10.48 -4.56
CA THR A 32 -7.68 11.23 -5.35
C THR A 32 -8.95 10.39 -5.50
N ASP A 33 -9.92 10.90 -6.24
CA ASP A 33 -11.16 10.19 -6.52
C ASP A 33 -10.98 9.00 -7.47
N ASP A 34 -9.90 9.00 -8.26
CA ASP A 34 -9.64 8.00 -9.31
C ASP A 34 -8.34 7.20 -9.08
N SER A 35 -7.43 7.69 -8.24
CA SER A 35 -6.10 7.09 -8.05
C SER A 35 -5.58 7.21 -6.62
N VAL A 36 -4.61 6.35 -6.29
CA VAL A 36 -3.85 6.41 -5.04
C VAL A 36 -2.36 6.34 -5.34
N THR A 37 -1.59 7.14 -4.63
CA THR A 37 -0.12 7.16 -4.73
C THR A 37 0.48 6.55 -3.49
N ILE A 38 1.32 5.56 -3.69
CA ILE A 38 1.99 4.81 -2.63
C ILE A 38 3.48 5.04 -2.77
N GLU A 39 4.09 5.64 -1.75
CA GLU A 39 5.54 5.74 -1.65
C GLU A 39 6.11 4.39 -1.23
N THR A 40 6.69 3.68 -2.19
CA THR A 40 7.34 2.39 -1.96
C THR A 40 8.84 2.58 -1.77
N ARG A 41 9.56 1.55 -1.33
CA ARG A 41 11.04 1.60 -1.24
C ARG A 41 11.76 1.82 -2.58
N ARG A 42 11.07 1.61 -3.71
CA ARG A 42 11.63 1.79 -5.06
C ARG A 42 11.21 3.12 -5.69
N GLY A 43 10.42 3.92 -4.99
CA GLY A 43 9.82 5.18 -5.45
C GLY A 43 8.29 5.18 -5.37
N ALA A 44 7.71 6.32 -5.68
CA ALA A 44 6.27 6.52 -5.77
C ALA A 44 5.65 5.67 -6.89
N VAL A 45 4.56 4.98 -6.55
CA VAL A 45 3.74 4.21 -7.48
C VAL A 45 2.33 4.76 -7.43
N GLU A 46 1.85 5.27 -8.56
CA GLU A 46 0.45 5.64 -8.73
C GLU A 46 -0.35 4.44 -9.25
N VAL A 47 -1.51 4.20 -8.64
CA VAL A 47 -2.42 3.10 -8.97
C VAL A 47 -3.82 3.68 -9.17
N LEU A 48 -4.42 3.41 -10.33
CA LEU A 48 -5.82 3.74 -10.59
C LEU A 48 -6.73 2.85 -9.75
N LEU A 49 -7.74 3.44 -9.11
CA LEU A 49 -8.73 2.72 -8.32
C LEU A 49 -9.50 1.68 -9.15
N ALA A 50 -9.69 1.93 -10.45
CA ALA A 50 -10.27 0.97 -11.39
C ALA A 50 -9.44 -0.33 -11.54
N ASP A 51 -8.14 -0.25 -11.34
CA ASP A 51 -7.21 -1.37 -11.41
C ASP A 51 -6.97 -2.05 -10.06
N VAL A 52 -7.42 -1.45 -8.96
CA VAL A 52 -7.28 -2.03 -7.62
C VAL A 52 -8.12 -3.30 -7.51
N VAL A 53 -7.44 -4.41 -7.23
CA VAL A 53 -8.06 -5.71 -6.96
C VAL A 53 -8.33 -5.87 -5.47
N ALA A 54 -7.36 -5.48 -4.65
CA ALA A 54 -7.45 -5.60 -3.20
C ALA A 54 -6.57 -4.57 -2.53
N ALA A 55 -7.01 -4.08 -1.37
CA ALA A 55 -6.18 -3.24 -0.53
C ALA A 55 -6.39 -3.56 0.94
N LYS A 56 -5.28 -3.54 1.68
CA LYS A 56 -5.26 -3.85 3.11
C LYS A 56 -4.33 -2.90 3.84
N HIS A 57 -4.77 -2.44 5.01
CA HIS A 57 -3.91 -1.75 5.96
C HIS A 57 -2.91 -2.72 6.58
N VAL A 58 -1.63 -2.35 6.55
CA VAL A 58 -0.53 -3.16 7.07
C VAL A 58 -0.09 -2.57 8.41
N PRO A 59 -0.36 -3.24 9.54
CA PRO A 59 0.12 -2.76 10.83
C PRO A 59 1.66 -2.67 10.84
N PRO A 60 2.22 -1.76 11.65
CA PRO A 60 3.67 -1.67 11.80
C PRO A 60 4.23 -3.03 12.28
N PRO A 61 5.47 -3.37 11.91
CA PRO A 61 6.11 -4.59 12.39
C PRO A 61 6.07 -4.64 13.92
N PRO A 62 5.74 -5.78 14.54
CA PRO A 62 5.80 -5.91 15.98
C PRO A 62 7.21 -5.60 16.49
N ALA A 63 7.29 -5.04 17.71
CA ALA A 63 8.56 -4.67 18.33
C ALA A 63 9.54 -5.87 18.35
N PRO A 64 10.83 -5.69 18.01
CA PRO A 64 11.81 -6.77 18.06
C PRO A 64 11.86 -7.40 19.45
N ARG A 65 11.73 -8.73 19.53
CA ARG A 65 11.85 -9.45 20.80
C ARG A 65 13.30 -9.35 21.29
N PRO A 66 13.57 -8.96 22.55
CA PRO A 66 14.93 -8.94 23.08
C PRO A 66 15.52 -10.35 22.98
N ARG A 67 16.72 -10.47 22.41
CA ARG A 67 17.45 -11.74 22.42
C ARG A 67 18.04 -11.90 23.83
N GLY A 68 17.54 -12.87 24.57
CA GLY A 68 18.10 -13.23 25.87
C GLY A 68 19.56 -13.66 25.72
N ARG A 69 20.41 -13.17 26.62
CA ARG A 69 21.83 -13.49 26.71
C ARG A 69 22.05 -14.87 27.32
#